data_AF-A0AAW5A1W4-F1
#
_entry.id   AF-A0AAW5A1W4-F1
#
_cell.length_a   1.000
_cell.length_b   1.000
_cell.length_c   1.000
_cell.angle_alpha   90.00
_cell.angle_beta   90.00
_cell.angle_gamma   90.00
#
_symmetry.space_group_name_H-M   'P 1'
#
loop_
_entity.id
_entity.type
_entity.pdbx_description
1 polymer ?
#
loop_
_entity_poly.entity_id
_entity_poly.type
_entity_poly.pdbx_seq_one_letter_code
_entity_poly.pdbx_strand_id
1 'polypeptide(L)'
;MARAAINVTGAGEKFDFVSLGGADVNCYRKDVGVYCVTGTQGMVPFPPLDQGWGYGLHPSDSPAEANISFEDGLLTVTVTKEGEPYDLKVMITLHILVPDLPPQEELPPPALDPVVAAQTQIAHLRAEADYAIAPLQDAVDIDEGTEAELATLKAWKKYRVALNRVPEQDGYPLAIDWPAAP
;
A
#
# COMPACT_ATOMS: atom_id res chain seq x y z
N MET A 1 4.01 8.93 16.84
CA MET A 1 3.25 7.91 17.59
C MET A 1 1.99 7.65 16.80
N ALA A 2 1.74 6.41 16.43
CA ALA A 2 0.53 6.06 15.68
C ALA A 2 -0.63 5.75 16.63
N ARG A 3 -1.85 5.85 16.11
CA ARG A 3 -3.07 5.47 16.83
C ARG A 3 -3.37 3.99 16.58
N ALA A 4 -3.81 3.31 17.62
CA ALA A 4 -4.36 1.96 17.53
C ALA A 4 -5.62 1.82 18.41
N ALA A 5 -6.48 0.88 18.05
CA ALA A 5 -7.62 0.44 18.85
C ALA A 5 -7.43 -1.05 19.17
N ILE A 6 -7.61 -1.43 20.44
CA ILE A 6 -7.58 -2.82 20.88
C ILE A 6 -8.91 -3.18 21.56
N ASN A 7 -9.49 -4.30 21.16
CA ASN A 7 -10.68 -4.88 21.77
C ASN A 7 -10.24 -6.01 22.71
N VAL A 8 -10.51 -5.85 24.01
CA VAL A 8 -10.11 -6.80 25.07
C VAL A 8 -11.35 -7.47 25.65
N THR A 9 -11.37 -8.81 25.71
CA THR A 9 -12.50 -9.60 26.23
C THR A 9 -12.54 -9.62 27.76
N GLY A 10 -13.64 -10.11 28.34
CA GLY A 10 -13.72 -10.45 29.77
C GLY A 10 -12.70 -11.47 30.30
N ALA A 11 -12.12 -12.29 29.43
CA ALA A 11 -11.00 -13.16 29.79
C ALA A 11 -9.65 -12.41 29.84
N GLY A 12 -9.61 -11.17 29.33
CA GLY A 12 -8.41 -10.38 29.10
C GLY A 12 -7.68 -10.70 27.80
N GLU A 13 -8.31 -11.43 26.88
CA GLU A 13 -7.73 -11.82 25.60
C GLU A 13 -7.92 -10.72 24.55
N LYS A 14 -6.99 -10.64 23.59
CA LYS A 14 -7.04 -9.71 22.46
C LYS A 14 -8.00 -10.25 21.41
N PHE A 15 -9.21 -9.68 21.35
CA PHE A 15 -10.25 -10.08 20.40
C PHE A 15 -9.95 -9.55 18.99
N ASP A 16 -9.61 -8.27 18.90
CA ASP A 16 -9.36 -7.54 17.67
C ASP A 16 -8.39 -6.37 17.94
N PHE A 17 -7.62 -5.98 16.93
CA PHE A 17 -6.59 -4.97 17.04
C PHE A 17 -6.32 -4.30 15.69
N VAL A 18 -6.56 -3.00 15.62
CA VAL A 18 -6.35 -2.17 14.43
C VAL A 18 -5.29 -1.12 14.76
N SER A 19 -4.21 -1.06 14.00
CA SER A 19 -3.05 -0.20 14.26
C SER A 19 -2.57 0.50 12.99
N LEU A 20 -2.16 1.76 13.12
CA LEU A 20 -1.43 2.53 12.11
C LEU A 20 0.10 2.55 12.38
N GLY A 21 0.58 1.71 13.31
CA GLY A 21 1.99 1.63 13.71
C GLY A 21 2.36 0.23 14.18
N GLY A 22 3.21 0.14 15.21
CA GLY A 22 3.67 -1.13 15.79
C GLY A 22 2.52 -2.07 16.19
N ALA A 23 2.78 -3.38 16.11
CA ALA A 23 1.77 -4.43 16.31
C ALA A 23 1.98 -5.27 17.58
N ASP A 24 3.10 -5.06 18.28
CA ASP A 24 3.55 -5.78 19.49
C ASP A 24 2.75 -5.43 20.76
N VAL A 25 1.46 -5.16 20.61
CA VAL A 25 0.54 -4.89 21.71
C VAL A 25 -0.08 -6.20 22.21
N ASN A 26 0.12 -6.50 23.49
CA ASN A 26 -0.44 -7.69 24.15
C ASN A 26 -1.28 -7.28 25.35
N CYS A 27 -2.36 -8.01 25.61
CA CYS A 27 -3.19 -7.83 26.80
C CYS A 27 -3.38 -9.15 27.56
N TYR A 28 -3.67 -9.03 28.85
CA TYR A 28 -3.99 -10.13 29.75
C TYR A 28 -4.86 -9.64 30.90
N ARG A 29 -5.66 -10.52 31.51
CA ARG A 29 -6.33 -10.22 32.78
C ARG A 29 -5.38 -10.50 33.95
N LYS A 30 -5.26 -9.55 34.87
CA LYS A 30 -4.40 -9.61 36.06
C LYS A 30 -5.18 -10.03 37.31
N ASP A 31 -6.42 -9.57 37.43
CA ASP A 31 -7.34 -9.88 38.53
C ASP A 31 -8.81 -9.72 38.05
N VAL A 32 -9.80 -10.03 38.87
CA VAL A 32 -11.23 -9.80 38.57
C VAL A 32 -11.46 -8.34 38.22
N GLY A 33 -11.94 -8.08 37.00
CA GLY A 33 -12.13 -6.72 36.49
C GLY A 33 -10.84 -5.92 36.22
N VAL A 34 -9.64 -6.49 36.40
CA VAL A 34 -8.36 -5.78 36.16
C VAL A 34 -7.66 -6.35 34.93
N TYR A 35 -7.65 -5.56 33.86
CA TYR A 35 -7.03 -5.88 32.58
C TYR A 35 -5.76 -5.06 32.37
N CYS A 36 -4.72 -5.70 31.85
CA CYS A 36 -3.44 -5.06 31.56
C CYS A 36 -3.17 -5.11 30.05
N VAL A 37 -2.61 -4.02 29.50
CA VAL A 37 -2.15 -3.94 28.11
C VAL A 37 -0.71 -3.43 28.08
N THR A 38 0.13 -4.08 27.30
CA THR A 38 1.58 -3.85 27.17
C THR A 38 1.94 -3.57 25.72
N GLY A 39 3.09 -2.92 25.48
CA GLY A 39 3.52 -2.49 24.15
C GLY A 39 2.86 -1.18 23.67
N THR A 40 2.13 -0.49 24.55
CA THR A 40 1.49 0.80 24.26
C THR A 40 2.37 1.96 24.74
N GLN A 41 2.19 3.12 24.13
CA GLN A 41 2.78 4.40 24.55
C GLN A 41 1.75 5.25 25.32
N GLY A 42 0.82 4.58 26.02
CA GLY A 42 -0.30 5.19 26.74
C GLY A 42 -1.61 5.15 25.96
N MET A 43 -2.65 5.81 26.51
CA MET A 43 -3.89 6.05 25.78
C MET A 43 -3.72 7.11 24.70
N VAL A 44 -4.62 7.12 23.70
CA VAL A 44 -4.90 8.36 22.98
C VAL A 44 -5.44 9.37 24.01
N PRO A 45 -4.85 10.57 24.16
CA PRO A 45 -5.29 11.52 25.17
C PRO A 45 -6.75 11.91 24.91
N PHE A 46 -7.58 11.86 25.95
CA PHE A 46 -8.99 12.20 25.82
C PHE A 46 -9.11 13.61 25.22
N PRO A 47 -9.83 13.82 24.10
CA PRO A 47 -9.71 15.07 23.35
C PRO A 47 -10.85 16.05 23.68
N PRO A 48 -10.55 17.21 24.32
CA PRO A 48 -11.45 18.35 24.42
C PRO A 48 -10.91 19.71 23.88
N LEU A 49 -10.10 19.87 22.81
CA LEU A 49 -9.31 19.00 21.92
C LEU A 49 -9.94 18.01 20.90
N ASP A 50 -11.24 17.85 20.62
CA ASP A 50 -12.45 18.56 21.07
C ASP A 50 -13.56 17.57 21.51
N GLN A 51 -13.66 16.41 20.84
CA GLN A 51 -14.87 15.60 20.82
C GLN A 51 -14.59 14.07 20.85
N GLY A 52 -13.85 13.60 21.86
CA GLY A 52 -13.91 12.21 22.34
C GLY A 52 -13.14 11.12 21.55
N TRP A 53 -12.27 10.41 22.27
CA TRP A 53 -11.89 9.00 22.08
C TRP A 53 -11.31 8.53 23.42
N GLY A 54 -11.96 7.58 24.07
CA GLY A 54 -11.54 7.02 25.36
C GLY A 54 -11.60 5.49 25.32
N TYR A 55 -12.15 4.88 26.37
CA TYR A 55 -12.61 3.50 26.29
C TYR A 55 -14.10 3.44 25.88
N GLY A 56 -14.50 2.35 25.24
CA GLY A 56 -15.90 2.01 24.98
C GLY A 56 -16.24 0.67 25.62
N LEU A 57 -17.16 0.68 26.60
CA LEU A 57 -17.72 -0.55 27.18
C LEU A 57 -18.87 -1.07 26.30
N HIS A 58 -18.99 -2.38 26.16
CA HIS A 58 -20.14 -2.98 25.49
C HIS A 58 -21.45 -2.69 26.26
N PRO A 59 -22.59 -2.40 25.61
CA PRO A 59 -23.83 -2.03 26.30
C PRO A 59 -24.32 -3.04 27.35
N SER A 60 -24.01 -4.33 27.18
CA SER A 60 -24.33 -5.40 28.14
C SER A 60 -23.61 -5.31 29.49
N ASP A 61 -22.52 -4.54 29.58
CA ASP A 61 -21.70 -4.39 30.78
C ASP A 61 -22.07 -3.14 31.60
N SER A 62 -22.83 -2.21 31.01
CA SER A 62 -23.42 -1.05 31.70
C SER A 62 -24.22 -1.45 32.96
N PRO A 63 -24.22 -0.65 34.05
CA PRO A 63 -23.45 0.57 34.28
C PRO A 63 -22.10 0.30 34.96
N ALA A 64 -21.27 -0.61 34.42
CA ALA A 64 -19.86 -0.65 34.83
C ALA A 64 -19.11 0.61 34.36
N GLU A 65 -18.12 1.03 35.14
CA GLU A 65 -17.18 2.10 34.85
C GLU A 65 -15.77 1.51 34.73
N ALA A 66 -14.94 2.03 33.83
CA ALA A 66 -13.54 1.62 33.72
C ALA A 66 -12.62 2.78 34.11
N ASN A 67 -11.82 2.57 35.16
CA ASN A 67 -10.72 3.45 35.50
C ASN A 67 -9.47 2.99 34.74
N ILE A 68 -8.68 3.91 34.19
CA ILE A 68 -7.49 3.57 33.40
C ILE A 68 -6.28 4.37 33.89
N SER A 69 -5.22 3.64 34.23
CA SER A 69 -3.89 4.19 34.55
C SER A 69 -2.86 3.72 33.52
N PHE A 70 -1.77 4.47 33.40
CA PHE A 70 -0.62 4.12 32.57
C PHE A 70 0.66 4.44 33.35
N GLU A 71 1.48 3.42 33.59
CA GLU A 71 2.71 3.49 34.39
C GLU A 71 3.76 2.57 33.76
N ASP A 72 4.98 3.06 33.56
CA ASP A 72 6.14 2.32 32.99
C ASP A 72 5.85 1.44 31.74
N GLY A 73 4.98 1.90 30.83
CA GLY A 73 4.62 1.18 29.60
C GLY A 73 3.50 0.14 29.76
N LEU A 74 2.95 0.00 30.97
CA LEU A 74 1.81 -0.85 31.30
C LEU A 74 0.54 0.01 31.42
N LEU A 75 -0.42 -0.21 30.53
CA LEU A 75 -1.78 0.29 30.68
C LEU A 75 -2.55 -0.66 31.61
N THR A 76 -3.13 -0.16 32.68
CA THR A 76 -4.01 -0.95 33.57
C THR A 76 -5.42 -0.38 33.53
N VAL A 77 -6.39 -1.25 33.25
CA VAL A 77 -7.81 -0.95 33.06
C VAL A 77 -8.59 -1.70 34.14
N THR A 78 -9.07 -0.96 35.14
CA THR A 78 -9.83 -1.50 36.28
C THR A 78 -11.31 -1.22 36.07
N VAL A 79 -12.09 -2.26 35.85
CA VAL A 79 -13.54 -2.21 35.63
C VAL A 79 -14.26 -2.49 36.94
N THR A 80 -15.10 -1.54 37.36
CA THR A 80 -15.91 -1.64 38.58
C THR A 80 -17.39 -1.40 38.26
N LYS A 81 -18.28 -2.11 38.96
CA LYS A 81 -19.73 -1.95 38.84
C LYS A 81 -20.32 -1.77 40.22
N GLU A 82 -21.03 -0.66 40.43
CA GLU A 82 -21.68 -0.32 41.71
C GLU A 82 -20.72 -0.29 42.91
N GLY A 83 -19.41 -0.13 42.66
CA GLY A 83 -18.32 -0.11 43.65
C GLY A 83 -17.53 -1.42 43.79
N GLU A 84 -18.02 -2.52 43.21
CA GLU A 84 -17.34 -3.84 43.25
C GLU A 84 -16.53 -4.10 41.96
N PRO A 85 -15.41 -4.86 42.00
CA PRO A 85 -14.67 -5.24 40.80
C PRO A 85 -15.52 -6.15 39.90
N TYR A 86 -15.57 -5.86 38.60
CA TYR A 86 -16.49 -6.50 37.65
C TYR A 86 -15.76 -6.98 36.41
N ASP A 87 -15.73 -8.30 36.20
CA ASP A 87 -15.31 -8.88 34.91
C ASP A 87 -16.31 -8.52 33.81
N LEU A 88 -15.79 -8.10 32.65
CA LEU A 88 -16.60 -7.80 31.47
C LEU A 88 -17.27 -9.10 30.98
N LYS A 89 -18.53 -9.03 30.55
CA LYS A 89 -19.23 -10.16 29.93
C LYS A 89 -18.97 -10.24 28.43
N VAL A 90 -18.63 -9.12 27.80
CA VAL A 90 -18.33 -9.06 26.37
C VAL A 90 -16.91 -8.54 26.15
N MET A 91 -16.74 -7.22 25.99
CA MET A 91 -15.44 -6.62 25.69
C MET A 91 -15.41 -5.12 26.01
N ILE A 92 -14.20 -4.58 26.08
CA ILE A 92 -13.90 -3.15 26.12
C ILE A 92 -13.01 -2.77 24.93
N THR A 93 -13.39 -1.71 24.21
CA THR A 93 -12.57 -1.09 23.17
C THR A 93 -11.69 -0.01 23.78
N LEU A 94 -10.38 -0.10 23.62
CA LEU A 94 -9.40 0.83 24.18
C LEU A 94 -8.65 1.56 23.06
N HIS A 95 -8.63 2.89 23.10
CA HIS A 95 -7.88 3.71 22.15
C HIS A 95 -6.51 4.06 22.73
N ILE A 96 -5.46 3.55 22.08
CA ILE A 96 -4.08 3.56 22.57
C ILE A 96 -3.14 4.17 21.54
N LEU A 97 -2.00 4.66 22.03
CA LEU A 97 -0.87 5.05 21.20
C LEU A 97 0.11 3.87 21.12
N VAL A 98 0.74 3.75 19.96
CA VAL A 98 1.82 2.78 19.68
C VAL A 98 3.00 3.52 19.05
N PRO A 99 4.23 2.96 19.11
CA PRO A 99 5.30 3.45 18.23
C PRO A 99 4.81 3.47 16.78
N ASP A 100 5.22 4.48 16.02
CA ASP A 100 5.11 4.42 14.57
C ASP A 100 5.91 3.20 14.07
N LEU A 101 5.52 2.59 12.96
CA LEU A 101 6.43 1.64 12.30
C LEU A 101 7.71 2.40 11.92
N PRO A 102 8.91 1.77 12.01
CA PRO A 102 10.06 2.32 11.31
C PRO A 102 9.68 2.47 9.83
N PRO A 103 10.23 3.47 9.11
CA PRO A 103 10.07 3.52 7.67
C PRO A 103 10.47 2.16 7.11
N GLN A 104 9.53 1.47 6.47
CA GLN A 104 9.88 0.25 5.75
C GLN A 104 10.92 0.65 4.71
N GLU A 105 11.97 -0.15 4.56
CA GLU A 105 12.80 -0.04 3.36
C GLU A 105 11.91 -0.37 2.17
N GLU A 106 11.35 0.67 1.56
CA GLU A 106 10.70 0.61 0.26
C GLU A 106 11.77 0.15 -0.74
N LEU A 107 11.85 -1.18 -0.90
CA LEU A 107 12.60 -1.81 -1.98
C LEU A 107 12.20 -1.05 -3.26
N PRO A 108 13.16 -0.44 -3.97
CA PRO A 108 12.84 0.42 -5.09
C PRO A 108 11.96 -0.37 -6.07
N PRO A 109 10.84 0.23 -6.54
CA PRO A 109 9.84 -0.50 -7.31
C PRO A 109 10.55 -1.24 -8.45
N PRO A 110 10.32 -2.56 -8.59
CA PRO A 110 11.23 -3.46 -9.27
C PRO A 110 11.55 -2.91 -10.66
N ALA A 111 12.81 -2.49 -10.83
CA ALA A 111 13.23 -1.78 -12.01
C ALA A 111 12.86 -2.61 -13.24
N LEU A 112 12.04 -2.04 -14.12
CA LEU A 112 11.62 -2.72 -15.35
C LEU A 112 12.87 -3.19 -16.07
N ASP A 113 12.97 -4.50 -16.28
CA ASP A 113 14.12 -5.12 -16.91
C ASP A 113 14.43 -4.35 -18.21
N PRO A 114 15.65 -3.82 -18.39
CA PRO A 114 15.96 -2.98 -19.53
C PRO A 114 15.75 -3.71 -20.86
N VAL A 115 15.85 -5.06 -20.89
CA VAL A 115 15.47 -5.88 -22.04
C VAL A 115 13.97 -5.72 -22.35
N VAL A 116 13.11 -5.80 -21.33
CA VAL A 116 11.64 -5.66 -21.47
C VAL A 116 11.26 -4.23 -21.85
N ALA A 117 11.91 -3.22 -21.26
CA ALA A 117 11.70 -1.82 -21.64
C ALA A 117 12.08 -1.56 -23.11
N ALA A 118 13.25 -2.04 -23.53
CA ALA A 118 13.71 -1.93 -24.91
C ALA A 118 12.83 -2.71 -25.90
N GLN A 119 12.39 -3.93 -25.57
CA GLN A 119 11.46 -4.70 -26.40
C GLN A 119 10.10 -4.01 -26.55
N THR A 120 9.59 -3.41 -25.47
CA THR A 120 8.34 -2.62 -25.51
C THR A 120 8.48 -1.42 -26.44
N GLN A 121 9.61 -0.70 -26.39
CA GLN A 121 9.88 0.42 -27.28
C GLN A 121 10.05 0.00 -28.74
N ILE A 122 10.75 -1.11 -29.02
CA ILE A 122 10.83 -1.68 -30.39
C ILE A 122 9.43 -2.04 -30.91
N ALA A 123 8.58 -2.66 -30.08
CA ALA A 123 7.23 -3.04 -30.47
C ALA A 123 6.35 -1.80 -30.77
N HIS A 124 6.46 -0.74 -29.97
CA HIS A 124 5.75 0.52 -30.18
C HIS A 124 6.14 1.19 -31.51
N LEU A 125 7.44 1.46 -31.71
CA LEU A 125 7.97 2.11 -32.91
C LEU A 125 7.68 1.28 -34.19
N ARG A 126 7.61 -0.06 -34.06
CA ARG A 126 7.17 -0.93 -35.15
C ARG A 126 5.68 -0.81 -35.45
N ALA A 127 4.82 -0.73 -34.44
CA ALA A 127 3.38 -0.54 -34.65
C ALA A 127 3.08 0.80 -35.33
N GLU A 128 3.80 1.88 -34.97
CA GLU A 128 3.73 3.16 -35.67
C GLU A 128 4.19 3.04 -37.13
N ALA A 129 5.30 2.35 -37.38
CA ALA A 129 5.80 2.11 -38.74
C ALA A 129 4.82 1.27 -39.58
N ASP A 130 4.21 0.24 -39.00
CA ASP A 130 3.22 -0.61 -39.68
C ASP A 130 1.91 0.15 -39.95
N TYR A 131 1.49 1.06 -39.05
CA TYR A 131 0.36 1.98 -39.27
C TYR A 131 0.63 2.98 -40.40
N ALA A 132 1.85 3.56 -40.46
CA ALA A 132 2.26 4.46 -41.54
C ALA A 132 2.44 3.74 -42.90
N ILE A 133 2.88 2.48 -42.87
CA ILE A 133 3.04 1.65 -44.08
C ILE A 133 1.69 1.29 -44.71
N ALA A 134 0.65 1.01 -43.92
CA ALA A 134 -0.63 0.50 -44.41
C ALA A 134 -1.24 1.34 -45.56
N PRO A 135 -1.59 2.63 -45.39
CA PRO A 135 -2.22 3.41 -46.47
C PRO A 135 -1.29 3.63 -47.67
N LEU A 136 0.02 3.73 -47.44
CA LEU A 136 1.02 3.83 -48.51
C LEU A 136 1.17 2.52 -49.29
N GLN A 137 0.87 1.38 -48.67
CA GLN A 137 0.84 0.06 -49.31
C GLN A 137 -0.48 -0.12 -50.07
N ASP A 138 -1.62 0.22 -49.45
CA ASP A 138 -2.95 0.18 -50.07
C ASP A 138 -2.98 0.96 -51.40
N ALA A 139 -2.46 2.20 -51.40
CA ALA A 139 -2.37 3.03 -52.60
C ALA A 139 -1.50 2.41 -53.71
N VAL A 140 -0.43 1.70 -53.35
CA VAL A 140 0.46 1.02 -54.31
C VAL A 140 -0.15 -0.28 -54.83
N ASP A 141 -0.91 -1.01 -54.02
CA ASP A 141 -1.57 -2.27 -54.41
C ASP A 141 -2.80 -2.05 -55.31
N ILE A 142 -3.25 -0.81 -55.47
CA ILE A 142 -4.30 -0.38 -56.42
C ILE A 142 -3.76 0.45 -57.60
N ASP A 143 -2.44 0.51 -57.79
CA ASP A 143 -1.73 1.30 -58.82
C ASP A 143 -1.97 2.83 -58.79
N GLU A 144 -2.53 3.40 -57.70
CA GLU A 144 -2.73 4.86 -57.54
C GLU A 144 -1.56 5.58 -56.82
N GLY A 145 -0.65 4.83 -56.19
CA GLY A 145 0.43 5.37 -55.35
C GLY A 145 1.48 6.20 -56.12
N THR A 146 1.68 7.44 -55.70
CA THR A 146 2.60 8.38 -56.35
C THR A 146 4.08 8.02 -56.15
N GLU A 147 4.97 8.60 -56.95
CA GLU A 147 6.43 8.45 -56.76
C GLU A 147 6.91 8.91 -55.37
N ALA A 148 6.23 9.90 -54.78
CA ALA A 148 6.51 10.37 -53.42
C ALA A 148 6.11 9.32 -52.37
N GLU A 149 4.90 8.76 -52.47
CA GLU A 149 4.44 7.69 -51.57
C GLU A 149 5.29 6.43 -51.72
N LEU A 150 5.69 6.07 -52.94
CA LEU A 150 6.64 4.99 -53.21
C LEU A 150 8.03 5.23 -52.60
N ALA A 151 8.47 6.48 -52.47
CA ALA A 151 9.71 6.83 -51.77
C ALA A 151 9.54 6.71 -50.24
N THR A 152 8.46 7.27 -49.70
CA THR A 152 8.12 7.23 -48.27
C THR A 152 7.88 5.79 -47.78
N LEU A 153 7.19 4.96 -48.56
CA LEU A 153 7.00 3.52 -48.31
C LEU A 153 8.33 2.76 -48.26
N LYS A 154 9.29 3.09 -49.13
CA LYS A 154 10.65 2.53 -49.09
C LYS A 154 11.44 3.01 -47.86
N ALA A 155 11.20 4.24 -47.39
CA ALA A 155 11.81 4.78 -46.18
C ALA A 155 11.26 4.08 -44.92
N TRP A 156 9.93 3.98 -44.76
CA TRP A 156 9.32 3.25 -43.63
C TRP A 156 9.69 1.76 -43.62
N LYS A 157 9.77 1.10 -44.79
CA LYS A 157 10.25 -0.29 -44.87
C LYS A 157 11.72 -0.44 -44.43
N LYS A 158 12.59 0.53 -44.72
CA LYS A 158 13.97 0.57 -44.16
C LYS A 158 13.95 0.81 -42.64
N TYR A 159 13.14 1.74 -42.16
CA TYR A 159 12.98 2.05 -40.73
C TYR A 159 12.54 0.82 -39.93
N ARG A 160 11.49 0.11 -40.38
CA ARG A 160 11.00 -1.14 -39.76
C ARG A 160 12.06 -2.26 -39.77
N VAL A 161 12.94 -2.30 -40.77
CA VAL A 161 14.10 -3.22 -40.79
C VAL A 161 15.19 -2.78 -39.82
N ALA A 162 15.46 -1.48 -39.66
CA ALA A 162 16.41 -0.98 -38.66
C ALA A 162 15.94 -1.28 -37.23
N LEU A 163 14.65 -1.09 -36.92
CA LEU A 163 14.06 -1.45 -35.62
C LEU A 163 14.23 -2.94 -35.27
N ASN A 164 14.12 -3.84 -36.26
CA ASN A 164 14.36 -5.27 -36.05
C ASN A 164 15.84 -5.60 -35.73
N ARG A 165 16.78 -4.71 -36.05
CA ARG A 165 18.23 -4.85 -35.78
C ARG A 165 18.67 -4.16 -34.49
N VAL A 166 17.78 -3.46 -33.79
CA VAL A 166 18.09 -2.84 -32.48
C VAL A 166 18.62 -3.86 -31.46
N PRO A 167 18.10 -5.10 -31.36
CA PRO A 167 18.67 -6.13 -30.48
C PRO A 167 20.05 -6.66 -30.90
N GLU A 168 20.53 -6.33 -32.10
CA GLU A 168 21.86 -6.70 -32.61
C GLU A 168 22.92 -5.60 -32.36
N GLN A 169 22.56 -4.51 -31.67
CA GLN A 169 23.48 -3.42 -31.31
C GLN A 169 24.34 -3.78 -30.09
N ASP A 170 25.62 -3.41 -30.14
CA ASP A 170 26.63 -3.66 -29.09
C ASP A 170 26.25 -3.08 -27.71
N GLY A 171 25.43 -2.02 -27.69
CA GLY A 171 24.91 -1.39 -26.47
C GLY A 171 23.55 -1.90 -25.97
N TYR A 172 22.91 -2.85 -26.66
CA TYR A 172 21.58 -3.34 -26.26
C TYR A 172 21.62 -4.09 -24.91
N PRO A 173 20.67 -3.88 -23.99
CA PRO A 173 19.52 -2.97 -24.04
C PRO A 173 19.76 -1.57 -23.43
N LEU A 174 20.96 -1.28 -22.93
CA LEU A 174 21.24 -0.14 -22.05
C LEU A 174 21.55 1.17 -22.78
N ALA A 175 22.12 1.08 -23.98
CA ALA A 175 22.54 2.20 -24.81
C ALA A 175 22.17 1.90 -26.28
N ILE A 176 20.93 2.22 -26.64
CA ILE A 176 20.35 1.95 -27.97
C ILE A 176 20.41 3.21 -28.84
N ASP A 177 20.97 3.07 -30.04
CA ASP A 177 20.85 4.04 -31.11
C ASP A 177 19.52 3.79 -31.84
N TRP A 178 18.50 4.60 -31.53
CA TRP A 178 17.18 4.46 -32.15
C TRP A 178 17.21 5.06 -33.57
N PRO A 179 16.75 4.33 -34.61
CA PRO A 179 16.64 4.90 -35.94
C PRO A 179 15.67 6.10 -35.93
N ALA A 180 15.90 7.07 -36.81
CA ALA A 180 14.97 8.17 -37.03
C ALA A 180 13.80 7.74 -37.93
N ALA A 181 12.58 8.15 -37.58
CA ALA A 181 11.42 8.00 -38.45
C ALA A 181 11.56 8.89 -39.72
N PRO A 182 11.06 8.45 -40.89
CA PRO A 182 11.21 9.15 -42.16
C PRO A 182 10.11 10.19 -42.46
#